data_AF-A0A1S7LE78-F1
#
_entry.id   AF-A0A1S7LE78-F1
#
_cell.length_a   1.000
_cell.length_b   1.000
_cell.length_c   1.000
_cell.angle_alpha   90.00
_cell.angle_beta   90.00
_cell.angle_gamma   90.00
#
_symmetry.space_group_name_H-M   'P 1'
#
loop_
_entity.id
_entity.type
_entity.pdbx_description
1 polymer ?
#
loop_
_entity_poly.entity_id
_entity_poly.type
_entity_poly.pdbx_seq_one_letter_code
_entity_poly.pdbx_strand_id
1 'polypeptide(L)'
;MNSPIQVNSKFRSIFLENINKEYSYVICCCQSYFMYTLGEIAELSNYRKFELLGLGHNKREEIIKKWISLGVEENIDDEDLYKQCDEVKSRLDTVIKKNIVPKKPIYILMLLQMFEAQSPLNLELTSYGHCYQQLIYQSFDKAKIEKTDFEKYMNVLTELAWHIFNLGEHPDKTQLNLFLEKYCENYLTINGHEIIETLIQNSILERSDDKTGFKYQYIYYFFVGKKIAEAYSDSQDVKDAVGDMLQDIHRENYANILIFITHHTKEPWVLSEIKGVLKNLFVESEQASLTKLQLSFMQDFLKQIPELVIEQREIQKEREKHNKKLDELERRNEEKTEDLEVLANINKAFKGMEITGQVIRNRHATLKRDAIYELAQQGASTGLRFLGYFIKISDEAKNEIIQLIASHLAEEPDVTDKEIKEHAEEAYVHLIFNVINASIRKISSSIGSKEALEIYVQIENNEDSPAYTLIRQAIELQFTRQINIESISKTVDKLANNPTCLRILKEIVVQHIPESVSSF
;
A
#
# COMPACT_ATOMS: atom_id res chain seq x y z
N MET A 1 -25.68 21.35 24.25
CA MET A 1 -24.21 21.42 24.43
C MET A 1 -23.85 22.85 24.72
N ASN A 2 -23.17 23.13 25.84
CA ASN A 2 -22.75 24.48 26.19
C ASN A 2 -21.83 25.03 25.09
N SER A 3 -22.08 26.26 24.62
CA SER A 3 -21.13 26.96 23.75
C SER A 3 -19.75 26.94 24.41
N PRO A 4 -18.66 26.61 23.68
CA PRO A 4 -17.32 26.75 24.22
C PRO A 4 -17.12 28.21 24.65
N ILE A 5 -16.63 28.40 25.87
CA ILE A 5 -16.33 29.73 26.41
C ILE A 5 -15.27 30.36 25.50
N GLN A 6 -15.67 31.34 24.69
CA GLN A 6 -14.73 32.11 23.87
C GLN A 6 -14.05 33.16 24.74
N VAL A 7 -12.79 32.91 25.06
CA VAL A 7 -11.93 33.84 25.81
C VAL A 7 -11.12 34.65 24.81
N ASN A 8 -11.11 35.99 24.94
CA ASN A 8 -10.32 36.84 24.06
C ASN A 8 -8.80 36.66 24.31
N SER A 9 -7.97 37.14 23.39
CA SER A 9 -6.51 36.96 23.43
C SER A 9 -5.89 37.41 24.76
N LYS A 10 -6.31 38.56 25.30
CA LYS A 10 -5.83 39.10 26.58
C LYS A 10 -6.10 38.16 27.75
N PHE A 11 -7.33 37.67 27.88
CA PHE A 11 -7.69 36.77 28.98
C PHE A 11 -7.16 35.35 28.77
N ARG A 12 -6.93 34.92 27.52
CA ARG A 12 -6.21 33.68 27.19
C ARG A 12 -4.75 33.74 27.68
N SER A 13 -4.07 34.85 27.45
CA SER A 13 -2.71 35.11 27.96
C SER A 13 -2.65 35.04 29.48
N ILE A 14 -3.56 35.75 30.17
CA ILE A 14 -3.63 35.73 31.64
C ILE A 14 -3.86 34.32 32.18
N PHE A 15 -4.74 33.55 31.53
CA PHE A 15 -5.02 32.18 31.91
C PHE A 15 -3.78 31.28 31.75
N LEU A 16 -3.10 31.34 30.60
CA LEU A 16 -1.90 30.55 30.34
C LEU A 16 -0.74 30.93 31.27
N GLU A 17 -0.55 32.23 31.55
CA GLU A 17 0.44 32.69 32.53
C GLU A 17 0.17 32.14 33.93
N ASN A 18 -1.09 32.16 34.38
CA ASN A 18 -1.43 31.67 35.71
C ASN A 18 -1.23 30.16 35.80
N ILE A 19 -1.62 29.40 34.77
CA ILE A 19 -1.38 27.96 34.70
C ILE A 19 0.12 27.65 34.74
N ASN A 20 0.92 28.37 33.96
CA ASN A 20 2.39 28.21 33.94
C ASN A 20 3.05 28.53 35.29
N LYS A 21 2.45 29.43 36.09
CA LYS A 21 2.94 29.77 37.43
C LYS A 21 2.52 28.76 38.49
N GLU A 22 1.31 28.22 38.37
CA GLU A 22 0.71 27.34 39.38
C GLU A 22 1.18 25.88 39.24
N TYR A 23 1.41 25.42 38.00
CA TYR A 23 1.76 24.02 37.72
C TYR A 23 3.17 23.86 37.19
N SER A 24 3.93 22.91 37.74
CA SER A 24 5.29 22.59 37.28
C SER A 24 5.32 21.90 35.92
N TYR A 25 4.24 21.22 35.54
CA TYR A 25 4.09 20.52 34.27
C TYR A 25 2.72 20.83 33.68
N VAL A 26 2.71 21.32 32.44
CA VAL A 26 1.50 21.63 31.70
C VAL A 26 1.57 20.91 30.36
N ILE A 27 0.54 20.13 30.07
CA ILE A 27 0.42 19.40 28.80
C ILE A 27 -0.80 19.96 28.07
N CYS A 28 -0.54 20.58 26.92
CA CYS A 28 -1.59 21.09 26.05
C CYS A 28 -1.80 20.10 24.90
N CYS A 29 -3.04 19.64 24.72
CA CYS A 29 -3.43 18.83 23.57
C CYS A 29 -4.25 19.67 22.60
N CYS A 30 -3.81 19.73 21.34
CA CYS A 30 -4.45 20.51 20.30
C CYS A 30 -4.48 19.74 18.98
N GLN A 31 -5.31 20.19 18.03
CA GLN A 31 -5.30 19.68 16.66
C GLN A 31 -4.05 20.20 15.92
N SER A 32 -3.61 19.46 14.90
CA SER A 32 -2.31 19.70 14.24
C SER A 32 -2.17 21.10 13.64
N TYR A 33 -3.25 21.71 13.15
CA TYR A 33 -3.22 23.07 12.59
C TYR A 33 -2.87 24.15 13.62
N PHE A 34 -3.03 23.87 14.92
CA PHE A 34 -2.65 24.81 15.98
C PHE A 34 -1.14 25.13 15.95
N MET A 35 -0.33 24.25 15.35
CA MET A 35 1.10 24.47 15.17
C MET A 35 1.41 25.73 14.36
N TYR A 36 0.55 26.11 13.41
CA TYR A 36 0.74 27.32 12.58
C TYR A 36 0.51 28.61 13.36
N THR A 37 -0.38 28.58 14.36
CA THR A 37 -0.73 29.77 15.18
C THR A 37 0.02 29.80 16.52
N LEU A 38 0.73 28.73 16.87
CA LEU A 38 1.47 28.61 18.12
C LEU A 38 2.49 29.74 18.31
N GLY A 39 3.12 30.21 17.22
CA GLY A 39 4.10 31.30 17.26
C GLY A 39 3.52 32.64 17.72
N GLU A 40 2.20 32.80 17.68
CA GLU A 40 1.50 34.01 18.09
C GLU A 40 1.16 34.01 19.60
N ILE A 41 1.40 32.91 20.31
CA ILE A 41 1.09 32.74 21.73
C ILE A 41 2.39 32.70 22.52
N ALA A 42 2.80 33.87 23.01
CA ALA A 42 4.08 34.05 23.72
C ALA A 42 4.22 33.14 24.94
N GLU A 43 3.12 32.85 25.65
CA GLU A 43 3.10 32.04 26.86
C GLU A 43 3.38 30.56 26.60
N LEU A 44 3.29 30.11 25.35
CA LEU A 44 3.58 28.73 24.92
C LEU A 44 4.95 28.61 24.21
N SER A 45 5.70 29.71 24.07
CA SER A 45 6.97 29.74 23.33
C SER A 45 8.01 28.73 23.83
N ASN A 46 8.05 28.49 25.15
CA ASN A 46 9.00 27.57 25.79
C ASN A 46 8.51 26.12 25.86
N TYR A 47 7.33 25.81 25.31
CA TYR A 47 6.80 24.46 25.34
C TYR A 47 7.52 23.56 24.34
N ARG A 48 7.81 22.33 24.77
CA ARG A 48 8.26 21.28 23.85
C ARG A 48 7.09 20.83 23.00
N LYS A 49 7.32 20.73 21.70
CA LYS A 49 6.32 20.35 20.71
C LYS A 49 6.46 18.89 20.37
N PHE A 50 5.36 18.17 20.42
CA PHE A 50 5.31 16.75 20.09
C PHE A 50 4.10 16.49 19.19
N GLU A 51 4.27 15.61 18.22
CA GLU A 51 3.18 15.11 17.39
C GLU A 51 2.90 13.65 17.73
N LEU A 52 1.61 13.32 17.90
CA LEU A 52 1.19 11.94 18.06
C LEU A 52 1.20 11.23 16.71
N LEU A 53 2.27 10.48 16.47
CA LEU A 53 2.41 9.64 15.29
C LEU A 53 1.36 8.51 15.26
N GLY A 54 1.11 8.00 14.06
CA GLY A 54 0.32 6.79 13.87
C GLY A 54 1.02 5.53 14.38
N LEU A 55 0.28 4.43 14.42
CA LEU A 55 0.79 3.10 14.74
C LEU A 55 1.63 2.58 13.57
N GLY A 56 2.94 2.48 13.80
CA GLY A 56 3.87 1.77 12.91
C GLY A 56 3.59 0.27 12.84
N HIS A 57 4.30 -0.44 11.96
CA HIS A 57 4.29 -1.90 11.83
C HIS A 57 4.41 -2.60 13.18
N ASN A 58 5.33 -2.14 14.03
CA ASN A 58 5.57 -2.80 15.32
C ASN A 58 4.37 -2.68 16.27
N LYS A 59 3.80 -1.47 16.38
CA LYS A 59 2.64 -1.23 17.27
C LYS A 59 1.34 -1.80 16.71
N ARG A 60 1.22 -1.92 15.38
CA ARG A 60 0.12 -2.63 14.72
C ARG A 60 0.12 -4.10 15.08
N GLU A 61 1.25 -4.78 14.93
CA GLU A 61 1.36 -6.19 15.30
C GLU A 61 1.09 -6.41 16.79
N GLU A 62 1.57 -5.52 17.67
CA GLU A 62 1.25 -5.58 19.11
C GLU A 62 -0.27 -5.55 19.40
N ILE A 63 -1.01 -4.66 18.72
CA ILE A 63 -2.46 -4.55 18.88
C ILE A 63 -3.18 -5.77 18.29
N ILE A 64 -2.72 -6.29 17.14
CA ILE A 64 -3.27 -7.49 16.52
C ILE A 64 -3.11 -8.70 17.44
N LYS A 65 -1.90 -8.90 17.99
CA LYS A 65 -1.63 -9.97 18.96
C LYS A 65 -2.58 -9.88 20.14
N LYS A 66 -2.66 -8.70 20.76
CA LYS A 66 -3.57 -8.45 21.89
C LYS A 66 -5.01 -8.77 21.52
N TRP A 67 -5.48 -8.34 20.35
CA TRP A 67 -6.85 -8.57 19.87
C TRP A 67 -7.16 -10.06 19.72
N ILE A 68 -6.28 -10.82 19.05
CA ILE A 68 -6.47 -12.25 18.81
C ILE A 68 -6.42 -13.06 20.11
N SER A 69 -5.54 -12.67 21.03
CA SER A 69 -5.39 -13.38 22.30
C SER A 69 -6.50 -13.07 23.32
N LEU A 70 -7.37 -12.08 23.07
CA LEU A 70 -8.40 -11.65 24.03
C LEU A 70 -9.27 -12.83 24.48
N GLY A 71 -9.20 -13.17 25.77
CA GLY A 71 -10.00 -14.23 26.40
C GLY A 71 -9.47 -15.65 26.19
N VAL A 72 -8.32 -15.82 25.51
CA VAL A 72 -7.64 -17.10 25.31
C VAL A 72 -6.13 -17.00 25.54
N GLU A 73 -5.67 -15.96 26.25
CA GLU A 73 -4.26 -15.60 26.39
C GLU A 73 -3.40 -16.76 26.94
N GLU A 74 -3.97 -17.59 27.80
CA GLU A 74 -3.28 -18.71 28.45
C GLU A 74 -3.37 -20.02 27.67
N ASN A 75 -4.21 -20.09 26.62
CA ASN A 75 -4.57 -21.34 25.94
C ASN A 75 -4.20 -21.38 24.45
N ILE A 76 -3.95 -20.23 23.82
CA ILE A 76 -3.58 -20.17 22.41
C ILE A 76 -2.12 -20.58 22.21
N ASP A 77 -1.90 -21.52 21.28
CA ASP A 77 -0.54 -21.92 20.89
C ASP A 77 0.14 -20.82 20.05
N ASP A 78 1.48 -20.73 20.15
CA ASP A 78 2.26 -19.75 19.42
C ASP A 78 2.09 -19.87 17.90
N GLU A 79 2.03 -21.09 17.35
CA GLU A 79 1.87 -21.31 15.91
C GLU A 79 0.53 -20.74 15.41
N ASP A 80 -0.55 -21.05 16.13
CA ASP A 80 -1.90 -20.56 15.81
C ASP A 80 -2.02 -19.04 15.99
N LEU A 81 -1.41 -18.49 17.06
CA LEU A 81 -1.37 -17.04 17.29
C LEU A 81 -0.66 -16.32 16.15
N TYR A 82 0.54 -16.75 15.78
CA TYR A 82 1.32 -16.09 14.72
C TYR A 82 0.68 -16.24 13.34
N LYS A 83 0.09 -17.40 13.04
CA LYS A 83 -0.65 -17.62 11.79
C LYS A 83 -1.84 -16.66 11.65
N GLN A 84 -2.63 -16.50 12.72
CA GLN A 84 -3.74 -15.54 12.75
C GLN A 84 -3.23 -14.09 12.70
N CYS A 85 -2.16 -13.76 13.42
CA CYS A 85 -1.53 -12.45 13.36
C CYS A 85 -1.10 -12.08 11.96
N ASP A 86 -0.47 -12.99 11.23
CA ASP A 86 -0.05 -12.75 9.85
C ASP A 86 -1.25 -12.55 8.92
N GLU A 87 -2.39 -13.21 9.19
CA GLU A 87 -3.60 -13.09 8.38
C GLU A 87 -4.21 -11.70 8.55
N VAL A 88 -4.42 -11.30 9.79
CA VAL A 88 -4.96 -9.99 10.16
C VAL A 88 -4.00 -8.88 9.75
N LYS A 89 -2.69 -9.04 9.96
CA LYS A 89 -1.64 -8.09 9.57
C LYS A 89 -1.63 -7.88 8.06
N SER A 90 -1.66 -8.96 7.27
CA SER A 90 -1.69 -8.85 5.80
C SER A 90 -2.92 -8.07 5.30
N ARG A 91 -4.08 -8.28 5.92
CA ARG A 91 -5.32 -7.53 5.59
C ARG A 91 -5.19 -6.06 5.99
N LEU A 92 -4.75 -5.78 7.23
CA LEU A 92 -4.55 -4.42 7.75
C LEU A 92 -3.52 -3.64 6.94
N ASP A 93 -2.35 -4.22 6.69
CA ASP A 93 -1.28 -3.57 5.95
C ASP A 93 -1.73 -3.24 4.53
N THR A 94 -2.55 -4.08 3.89
CA THR A 94 -3.09 -3.75 2.56
C THR A 94 -4.02 -2.53 2.58
N VAL A 95 -4.82 -2.37 3.63
CA VAL A 95 -5.74 -1.23 3.83
C VAL A 95 -4.98 0.05 4.23
N ILE A 96 -3.95 -0.09 5.05
CA ILE A 96 -3.19 1.01 5.65
C ILE A 96 -2.06 1.51 4.75
N LYS A 97 -1.32 0.62 4.07
CA LYS A 97 -0.08 0.93 3.30
C LYS A 97 -0.30 1.85 2.10
N LYS A 98 -1.56 2.05 1.69
CA LYS A 98 -1.94 2.96 0.61
C LYS A 98 -2.33 4.37 1.11
N ASN A 99 -2.05 4.68 2.38
CA ASN A 99 -2.49 5.87 3.09
C ASN A 99 -4.01 6.14 3.01
N ILE A 100 -4.79 5.11 2.67
CA ILE A 100 -6.24 5.24 2.50
C ILE A 100 -6.86 5.42 3.90
N VAL A 101 -6.59 4.50 4.83
CA VAL A 101 -7.05 4.64 6.22
C VAL A 101 -5.95 5.23 7.12
N PRO A 102 -6.25 6.26 7.94
CA PRO A 102 -5.27 6.79 8.87
C PRO A 102 -4.74 5.71 9.83
N LYS A 103 -3.42 5.71 10.05
CA LYS A 103 -2.72 4.82 11.00
C LYS A 103 -3.06 5.11 12.48
N LYS A 104 -4.22 5.68 12.80
CA LYS A 104 -4.62 6.02 14.17
C LYS A 104 -5.30 4.82 14.85
N PRO A 105 -5.11 4.59 16.16
CA PRO A 105 -5.60 3.40 16.86
C PRO A 105 -7.08 3.09 16.64
N ILE A 106 -7.95 4.10 16.64
CA ILE A 106 -9.39 3.90 16.50
C ILE A 106 -9.77 3.25 15.17
N TYR A 107 -9.12 3.61 14.07
CA TYR A 107 -9.41 3.01 12.76
C TYR A 107 -8.94 1.57 12.67
N ILE A 108 -7.78 1.27 13.27
CA ILE A 108 -7.27 -0.10 13.33
C ILE A 108 -8.22 -0.98 14.14
N LEU A 109 -8.70 -0.49 15.29
CA LEU A 109 -9.69 -1.21 16.09
C LEU A 109 -11.02 -1.41 15.36
N MET A 110 -11.49 -0.40 14.62
CA MET A 110 -12.69 -0.55 13.79
C MET A 110 -12.52 -1.63 12.71
N LEU A 111 -11.37 -1.65 12.03
CA LEU A 111 -11.07 -2.68 11.03
C LEU A 111 -11.00 -4.08 11.65
N LEU A 112 -10.34 -4.21 12.81
CA LEU A 112 -10.28 -5.47 13.56
C LEU A 112 -11.68 -5.97 13.94
N GLN A 113 -12.50 -5.09 14.52
CA GLN A 113 -13.89 -5.40 14.87
C GLN A 113 -14.71 -5.81 13.64
N MET A 114 -14.52 -5.16 12.50
CA MET A 114 -15.19 -5.51 11.26
C MET A 114 -14.78 -6.89 10.74
N PHE A 115 -13.48 -7.20 10.76
CA PHE A 115 -12.98 -8.51 10.36
C PHE A 115 -13.52 -9.63 11.26
N GLU A 116 -13.62 -9.39 12.56
CA GLU A 116 -14.14 -10.36 13.52
C GLU A 116 -15.66 -10.56 13.38
N ALA A 117 -16.44 -9.48 13.32
CA ALA A 117 -17.91 -9.54 13.23
C ALA A 117 -18.42 -10.28 11.99
N GLN A 118 -17.58 -10.40 10.96
CA GLN A 118 -17.89 -11.06 9.70
C GLN A 118 -17.35 -12.50 9.61
N SER A 119 -16.46 -12.89 10.52
CA SER A 119 -15.89 -14.24 10.61
C SER A 119 -16.96 -15.35 10.73
N PRO A 120 -18.09 -15.18 11.47
CA PRO A 120 -19.14 -16.19 11.56
C PRO A 120 -20.02 -16.34 10.31
N LEU A 121 -20.00 -15.36 9.39
CA LEU A 121 -20.94 -15.30 8.27
C LEU A 121 -20.39 -15.92 6.98
N ASN A 122 -19.11 -16.34 6.93
CA ASN A 122 -18.42 -16.72 5.68
C ASN A 122 -18.66 -15.72 4.53
N LEU A 123 -18.97 -14.47 4.87
CA LEU A 123 -19.07 -13.40 3.92
C LEU A 123 -17.64 -12.97 3.65
N GLU A 124 -17.04 -13.65 2.69
CA GLU A 124 -15.90 -13.15 1.95
C GLU A 124 -16.30 -11.79 1.36
N LEU A 125 -16.13 -10.70 2.13
CA LEU A 125 -16.02 -9.35 1.59
C LEU A 125 -14.70 -9.29 0.84
N THR A 126 -14.68 -9.96 -0.30
CA THR A 126 -13.53 -10.08 -1.18
C THR A 126 -13.10 -8.73 -1.74
N SER A 127 -13.81 -7.62 -1.53
CA SER A 127 -13.34 -6.31 -1.93
C SER A 127 -13.29 -5.29 -0.80
N TYR A 128 -12.10 -4.68 -0.62
CA TYR A 128 -11.82 -3.59 0.32
C TYR A 128 -12.85 -2.45 0.25
N GLY A 129 -13.41 -2.18 -0.93
CA GLY A 129 -14.46 -1.17 -1.10
C GLY A 129 -15.71 -1.40 -0.24
N HIS A 130 -16.08 -2.66 0.04
CA HIS A 130 -17.17 -2.94 0.98
C HIS A 130 -16.80 -2.57 2.42
N CYS A 131 -15.53 -2.72 2.82
CA CYS A 131 -15.10 -2.23 4.14
C CYS A 131 -15.25 -0.71 4.23
N TYR A 132 -14.86 0.03 3.19
CA TYR A 132 -15.03 1.48 3.17
C TYR A 132 -16.50 1.90 3.16
N GLN A 133 -17.33 1.22 2.37
CA GLN A 133 -18.77 1.45 2.35
C GLN A 133 -19.40 1.22 3.73
N GLN A 134 -18.98 0.17 4.45
CA GLN A 134 -19.43 -0.09 5.81
C GLN A 134 -18.95 0.97 6.81
N LEU A 135 -17.71 1.46 6.70
CA LEU A 135 -17.23 2.58 7.52
C LEU A 135 -18.05 3.87 7.29
N ILE A 136 -18.44 4.12 6.05
CA ILE A 136 -19.32 5.25 5.68
C ILE A 136 -20.72 5.04 6.28
N TYR A 137 -21.31 3.86 6.13
CA TYR A 137 -22.61 3.54 6.73
C TYR A 137 -22.62 3.63 8.26
N GLN A 138 -21.57 3.14 8.93
CA GLN A 138 -21.43 3.34 10.38
C GLN A 138 -21.34 4.81 10.77
N SER A 139 -20.75 5.64 9.90
CA SER A 139 -20.70 7.10 10.11
C SER A 139 -22.09 7.72 9.94
N PHE A 140 -22.90 7.24 9.00
CA PHE A 140 -24.30 7.64 8.85
C PHE A 140 -25.18 7.20 10.03
N ASP A 141 -25.00 5.97 10.52
CA ASP A 141 -25.69 5.47 11.70
C ASP A 141 -25.36 6.32 12.94
N LYS A 142 -24.08 6.67 13.14
CA LYS A 142 -23.64 7.58 14.21
C LYS A 142 -24.25 8.98 14.06
N ALA A 143 -24.42 9.44 12.82
CA ALA A 143 -25.09 10.69 12.48
C ALA A 143 -26.62 10.64 12.67
N LYS A 144 -27.18 9.47 13.01
CA LYS A 144 -28.64 9.23 13.12
C LYS A 144 -29.39 9.56 11.82
N ILE A 145 -28.75 9.33 10.69
CA ILE A 145 -29.41 9.43 9.38
C ILE A 145 -30.34 8.22 9.24
N GLU A 146 -31.57 8.46 8.81
CA GLU A 146 -32.53 7.38 8.54
C GLU A 146 -32.02 6.49 7.39
N LYS A 147 -32.19 5.17 7.52
CA LYS A 147 -31.69 4.22 6.49
C LYS A 147 -32.28 4.47 5.11
N THR A 148 -33.52 4.97 5.05
CA THR A 148 -34.18 5.35 3.78
C THR A 148 -33.50 6.50 3.06
N ASP A 149 -32.73 7.32 3.78
CA ASP A 149 -32.02 8.48 3.26
C ASP A 149 -30.56 8.17 2.90
N PHE A 150 -30.04 6.97 3.16
CA PHE A 150 -28.63 6.65 2.91
C PHE A 150 -28.23 6.92 1.46
N GLU A 151 -29.05 6.51 0.49
CA GLU A 151 -28.72 6.73 -0.92
C GLU A 151 -28.71 8.21 -1.30
N LYS A 152 -29.56 9.03 -0.66
CA LYS A 152 -29.56 10.48 -0.84
C LYS A 152 -28.23 11.09 -0.39
N TYR A 153 -27.76 10.73 0.79
CA TYR A 153 -26.45 11.20 1.29
C TYR A 153 -25.29 10.67 0.45
N MET A 154 -25.36 9.41 0.00
CA MET A 154 -24.36 8.84 -0.91
C MET A 154 -24.29 9.63 -2.22
N ASN A 155 -25.42 9.98 -2.83
CA ASN A 155 -25.43 10.72 -4.09
C ASN A 155 -24.85 12.13 -3.93
N VAL A 156 -25.21 12.85 -2.87
CA VAL A 156 -24.65 14.18 -2.59
C VAL A 156 -23.13 14.11 -2.42
N LEU A 157 -22.62 13.11 -1.70
CA LEU A 157 -21.17 12.91 -1.53
C LEU A 157 -20.47 12.52 -2.85
N THR A 158 -21.10 11.68 -3.68
CA THR A 158 -20.60 11.33 -5.03
C THR A 158 -20.42 12.57 -5.90
N GLU A 159 -21.46 13.40 -5.99
CA GLU A 159 -21.44 14.61 -6.82
C GLU A 159 -20.47 15.67 -6.26
N LEU A 160 -20.41 15.83 -4.93
CA LEU A 160 -19.47 16.75 -4.29
C LEU A 160 -18.02 16.31 -4.51
N ALA A 161 -17.73 15.01 -4.44
CA ALA A 161 -16.40 14.48 -4.71
C ALA A 161 -15.96 14.76 -6.15
N TRP A 162 -16.87 14.60 -7.11
CA TRP A 162 -16.60 14.95 -8.50
C TRP A 162 -16.37 16.45 -8.70
N HIS A 163 -17.16 17.29 -8.02
CA HIS A 163 -16.97 18.73 -8.06
C HIS A 163 -15.59 19.15 -7.53
N ILE A 164 -15.17 18.59 -6.37
CA ILE A 164 -13.84 18.81 -5.80
C ILE A 164 -12.74 18.31 -6.74
N PHE A 165 -12.93 17.15 -7.37
CA PHE A 165 -11.98 16.59 -8.33
C PHE A 165 -11.74 17.54 -9.51
N ASN A 166 -12.81 18.06 -10.11
CA ASN A 166 -12.70 18.99 -11.24
C ASN A 166 -12.16 20.37 -10.84
N LEU A 167 -12.43 20.82 -9.62
CA LEU A 167 -11.92 22.09 -9.10
C LEU A 167 -10.42 22.01 -8.76
N GLY A 168 -9.93 20.83 -8.38
CA GLY A 168 -8.56 20.61 -7.91
C GLY A 168 -8.31 21.05 -6.46
N GLU A 169 -9.30 21.65 -5.80
CA GLU A 169 -9.24 22.10 -4.41
C GLU A 169 -10.62 22.01 -3.72
N HIS A 170 -10.66 22.23 -2.41
CA HIS A 170 -11.91 22.25 -1.65
C HIS A 170 -12.70 23.54 -1.92
N PRO A 171 -14.01 23.46 -2.20
CA PRO A 171 -14.83 24.62 -2.49
C PRO A 171 -14.96 25.55 -1.28
N ASP A 172 -14.85 26.86 -1.53
CA ASP A 172 -15.28 27.87 -0.59
C ASP A 172 -16.82 27.89 -0.45
N LYS A 173 -17.33 28.72 0.45
CA LYS A 173 -18.78 28.85 0.69
C LYS A 173 -19.59 29.21 -0.57
N THR A 174 -19.05 30.06 -1.45
CA THR A 174 -19.74 30.49 -2.66
C THR A 174 -19.78 29.37 -3.68
N GLN A 175 -18.64 28.71 -3.90
CA GLN A 175 -18.52 27.55 -4.79
C GLN A 175 -19.40 26.39 -4.33
N LEU A 176 -19.49 26.15 -3.01
CA LEU A 176 -20.35 25.12 -2.45
C LEU A 176 -21.84 25.41 -2.67
N ASN A 177 -22.27 26.67 -2.54
CA ASN A 177 -23.66 27.05 -2.82
C ASN A 177 -24.00 26.84 -4.30
N LEU A 178 -23.11 27.26 -5.21
CA LEU A 178 -23.26 27.04 -6.66
C LEU A 178 -23.33 25.54 -7.00
N PHE A 179 -22.55 24.71 -6.31
CA PHE A 179 -22.64 23.26 -6.43
C PHE A 179 -24.03 22.73 -6.00
N LEU A 180 -24.55 23.17 -4.85
CA LEU A 180 -25.87 22.74 -4.35
C LEU A 180 -27.02 23.18 -5.26
N GLU A 181 -26.94 24.38 -5.83
CA GLU A 181 -27.88 24.87 -6.84
C GLU A 181 -27.88 23.97 -8.08
N LYS A 182 -26.70 23.73 -8.68
CA LYS A 182 -26.53 22.82 -9.83
C LYS A 182 -26.97 21.38 -9.52
N TYR A 183 -26.77 20.91 -8.29
CA TYR A 183 -27.23 19.59 -7.87
C TYR A 183 -28.77 19.52 -7.92
N CYS A 184 -29.46 20.54 -7.41
CA CYS A 184 -30.93 20.58 -7.40
C CYS A 184 -31.56 20.84 -8.79
N GLU A 185 -30.78 21.28 -9.78
CA GLU A 185 -31.22 21.35 -11.18
C GLU A 185 -31.25 19.95 -11.82
N ASN A 186 -30.30 19.09 -11.46
CA ASN A 186 -30.12 17.75 -12.04
C ASN A 186 -30.82 16.64 -11.26
N TYR A 187 -31.04 16.84 -9.96
CA TYR A 187 -31.63 15.87 -9.03
C TYR A 187 -32.81 16.48 -8.26
N LEU A 188 -33.59 15.63 -7.57
CA LEU A 188 -34.70 16.10 -6.74
C LEU A 188 -34.21 17.10 -5.68
N THR A 189 -35.01 18.14 -5.45
CA THR A 189 -34.70 19.19 -4.47
C THR A 189 -34.48 18.61 -3.08
N ILE A 190 -33.35 18.97 -2.48
CA ILE A 190 -32.95 18.57 -1.13
C ILE A 190 -32.63 19.80 -0.28
N ASN A 191 -32.66 19.63 1.04
CA ASN A 191 -32.07 20.62 1.93
C ASN A 191 -30.54 20.43 1.99
N GLY A 192 -29.85 20.90 0.95
CA GLY A 192 -28.41 20.71 0.79
C GLY A 192 -27.58 21.24 1.96
N HIS A 193 -27.97 22.39 2.52
CA HIS A 193 -27.28 22.97 3.67
C HIS A 193 -27.37 22.11 4.92
N GLU A 194 -28.55 21.56 5.23
CA GLU A 194 -28.75 20.66 6.36
C GLU A 194 -27.94 19.37 6.21
N ILE A 195 -27.90 18.81 5.00
CA ILE A 195 -27.11 17.63 4.68
C ILE A 195 -25.62 17.89 4.91
N ILE A 196 -25.08 18.99 4.37
CA ILE A 196 -23.67 19.34 4.53
C ILE A 196 -23.32 19.56 6.02
N GLU A 197 -24.14 20.30 6.77
CA GLU A 197 -23.87 20.52 8.19
C GLU A 197 -23.95 19.21 9.01
N THR A 198 -24.88 18.32 8.68
CA THR A 198 -24.95 16.98 9.29
C THR A 198 -23.67 16.17 9.03
N LEU A 199 -23.16 16.23 7.79
CA LEU A 199 -21.94 15.53 7.40
C LEU A 199 -20.68 16.12 8.06
N ILE A 200 -20.63 17.44 8.27
CA ILE A 200 -19.53 18.12 8.98
C ILE A 200 -19.54 17.75 10.46
N GLN A 201 -20.71 17.84 11.13
CA GLN A 201 -20.86 17.53 12.55
C GLN A 201 -20.46 16.09 12.88
N ASN A 202 -20.65 15.18 11.91
CA ASN A 202 -20.34 13.76 12.06
C ASN A 202 -19.00 13.34 11.43
N SER A 203 -18.11 14.30 11.15
CA SER A 203 -16.73 14.02 10.74
C SER A 203 -16.59 13.26 9.41
N ILE A 204 -17.57 13.38 8.52
CA ILE A 204 -17.47 12.86 7.15
C ILE A 204 -16.88 13.96 6.25
N LEU A 205 -17.41 15.17 6.40
CA LEU A 205 -16.85 16.39 5.85
C LEU A 205 -16.15 17.20 6.96
N GLU A 206 -15.32 18.15 6.57
CA GLU A 206 -14.73 19.15 7.45
C GLU A 206 -14.76 20.53 6.80
N ARG A 207 -14.66 21.56 7.65
CA ARG A 207 -14.54 22.95 7.21
C ARG A 207 -13.23 23.51 7.76
N SER A 208 -12.34 23.92 6.86
CA SER A 208 -11.04 24.53 7.16
C SER A 208 -10.85 25.78 6.30
N ASP A 209 -10.48 26.90 6.90
CA ASP A 209 -10.22 28.17 6.20
C ASP A 209 -11.32 28.56 5.19
N ASP A 210 -12.58 28.49 5.62
CA ASP A 210 -13.79 28.74 4.81
C ASP A 210 -14.01 27.80 3.61
N LYS A 211 -13.17 26.76 3.46
CA LYS A 211 -13.33 25.69 2.48
C LYS A 211 -13.97 24.46 3.10
N THR A 212 -14.82 23.77 2.34
CA THR A 212 -15.51 22.54 2.77
C THR A 212 -14.99 21.35 1.98
N GLY A 213 -14.49 20.32 2.67
CA GLY A 213 -13.87 19.15 2.06
C GLY A 213 -14.19 17.86 2.79
N PHE A 214 -13.70 16.74 2.26
CA PHE A 214 -13.77 15.45 2.95
C PHE A 214 -12.74 15.39 4.07
N LYS A 215 -13.18 15.02 5.28
CA LYS A 215 -12.29 14.91 6.43
C LYS A 215 -11.20 13.85 6.25
N TYR A 216 -11.51 12.79 5.51
CA TYR A 216 -10.61 11.68 5.25
C TYR A 216 -10.49 11.42 3.76
N GLN A 217 -9.25 11.33 3.27
CA GLN A 217 -8.93 11.13 1.85
C GLN A 217 -9.57 9.87 1.26
N TYR A 218 -9.71 8.78 2.03
CA TYR A 218 -10.39 7.59 1.51
C TYR A 218 -11.86 7.79 1.19
N ILE A 219 -12.57 8.62 1.96
CA ILE A 219 -13.98 8.89 1.71
C ILE A 219 -14.06 9.64 0.37
N TYR A 220 -13.18 10.62 0.17
CA TYR A 220 -13.05 11.31 -1.09
C TYR A 220 -12.75 10.35 -2.26
N TYR A 221 -11.70 9.52 -2.18
CA TYR A 221 -11.34 8.59 -3.25
C TYR A 221 -12.42 7.55 -3.55
N PHE A 222 -13.14 7.09 -2.52
CA PHE A 222 -14.29 6.20 -2.67
C PHE A 222 -15.38 6.85 -3.53
N PHE A 223 -15.78 8.09 -3.20
CA PHE A 223 -16.84 8.77 -3.93
C PHE A 223 -16.43 9.26 -5.32
N VAL A 224 -15.16 9.66 -5.53
CA VAL A 224 -14.63 9.91 -6.88
C VAL A 224 -14.69 8.63 -7.72
N GLY A 225 -14.25 7.51 -7.16
CA GLY A 225 -14.31 6.20 -7.82
C GLY A 225 -15.74 5.79 -8.15
N LYS A 226 -16.71 6.04 -7.24
CA LYS A 226 -18.14 5.80 -7.48
C LYS A 226 -18.65 6.63 -8.65
N LYS A 227 -18.37 7.94 -8.69
CA LYS A 227 -18.80 8.82 -9.81
C LYS A 227 -18.29 8.30 -11.14
N ILE A 228 -16.99 7.98 -11.21
CA ILE A 228 -16.37 7.51 -12.45
C ILE A 228 -17.01 6.20 -12.90
N ALA A 229 -17.19 5.24 -11.98
CA ALA A 229 -17.81 3.96 -12.29
C ALA A 229 -19.23 4.10 -12.84
N GLU A 230 -20.02 5.06 -12.34
CA GLU A 230 -21.41 5.31 -12.76
C GLU A 230 -21.51 6.08 -14.07
N ALA A 231 -20.59 7.03 -14.33
CA ALA A 231 -20.69 7.97 -15.45
C ALA A 231 -19.74 7.65 -16.62
N TYR A 232 -18.84 6.68 -16.50
CA TYR A 232 -17.80 6.41 -17.51
C TYR A 232 -18.36 6.17 -18.90
N SER A 233 -19.45 5.41 -19.04
CA SER A 233 -20.01 5.09 -20.35
C SER A 233 -20.58 6.31 -21.07
N ASP A 234 -21.14 7.25 -20.30
CA ASP A 234 -22.01 8.33 -20.80
C ASP A 234 -21.33 9.70 -20.86
N SER A 235 -20.20 9.90 -20.15
CA SER A 235 -19.51 11.19 -20.07
C SER A 235 -18.10 11.11 -20.67
N GLN A 236 -17.83 11.93 -21.68
CA GLN A 236 -16.49 12.04 -22.26
C GLN A 236 -15.49 12.64 -21.26
N ASP A 237 -15.90 13.66 -20.51
CA ASP A 237 -15.05 14.28 -19.47
C ASP A 237 -14.57 13.25 -18.42
N VAL A 238 -15.43 12.29 -18.06
CA VAL A 238 -15.07 11.20 -17.15
C VAL A 238 -14.07 10.23 -17.80
N LYS A 239 -14.23 9.91 -19.08
CA LYS A 239 -13.28 9.06 -19.82
C LYS A 239 -11.90 9.73 -19.91
N ASP A 240 -11.88 11.02 -20.21
CA ASP A 240 -10.64 11.80 -20.31
C ASP A 240 -9.93 11.86 -18.95
N ALA A 241 -10.67 12.13 -17.87
CA ALA A 241 -10.13 12.10 -16.50
C ALA A 241 -9.54 10.73 -16.11
N VAL A 242 -10.18 9.63 -16.52
CA VAL A 242 -9.62 8.28 -16.33
C VAL A 242 -8.33 8.08 -17.13
N GLY A 243 -8.29 8.57 -18.37
CA GLY A 243 -7.08 8.57 -19.20
C GLY A 243 -5.90 9.28 -18.51
N ASP A 244 -6.15 10.46 -17.96
CA ASP A 244 -5.14 11.23 -17.22
C ASP A 244 -4.67 10.49 -15.96
N MET A 245 -5.60 9.92 -15.16
CA MET A 245 -5.26 9.12 -13.98
C MET A 245 -4.39 7.92 -14.32
N LEU A 246 -4.66 7.27 -15.45
CA LEU A 246 -3.93 6.11 -15.92
C LEU A 246 -2.53 6.47 -16.40
N GLN A 247 -2.36 7.61 -17.06
CA GLN A 247 -1.04 8.14 -17.40
C GLN A 247 -0.22 8.45 -16.15
N ASP A 248 -0.86 8.97 -15.11
CA ASP A 248 -0.24 9.37 -13.85
C ASP A 248 -0.44 8.35 -12.71
N ILE A 249 -0.63 7.06 -13.03
CA ILE A 249 -0.92 5.99 -12.05
C ILE A 249 0.16 5.78 -10.97
N HIS A 250 1.36 6.36 -11.16
CA HIS A 250 2.40 6.39 -10.15
C HIS A 250 2.04 7.28 -8.94
N ARG A 251 1.14 8.27 -9.12
CA ARG A 251 0.65 9.12 -8.05
C ARG A 251 -0.29 8.34 -7.14
N GLU A 252 -0.09 8.47 -5.83
CA GLU A 252 -0.82 7.69 -4.82
C GLU A 252 -2.33 7.97 -4.86
N ASN A 253 -2.73 9.23 -5.01
CA ASN A 253 -4.14 9.63 -5.13
C ASN A 253 -4.85 8.94 -6.31
N TYR A 254 -4.24 8.92 -7.50
CA TYR A 254 -4.83 8.32 -8.69
C TYR A 254 -4.87 6.79 -8.61
N ALA A 255 -3.79 6.16 -8.11
CA ALA A 255 -3.81 4.72 -7.87
C ALA A 255 -4.93 4.31 -6.91
N ASN A 256 -5.16 5.10 -5.85
CA ASN A 256 -6.22 4.86 -4.88
C ASN A 256 -7.63 5.02 -5.49
N ILE A 257 -7.86 6.05 -6.31
CA ILE A 257 -9.13 6.21 -7.04
C ILE A 257 -9.37 5.03 -7.99
N LEU A 258 -8.36 4.60 -8.74
CA LEU A 258 -8.45 3.44 -9.65
C LEU A 258 -8.84 2.15 -8.92
N ILE A 259 -8.32 1.94 -7.71
CA ILE A 259 -8.73 0.82 -6.86
C ILE A 259 -10.22 0.90 -6.52
N PHE A 260 -10.73 2.07 -6.16
CA PHE A 260 -12.16 2.25 -5.88
C PHE A 260 -13.03 2.07 -7.13
N ILE A 261 -12.58 2.49 -8.31
CA ILE A 261 -13.29 2.24 -9.58
C ILE A 261 -13.47 0.73 -9.78
N THR A 262 -12.42 -0.07 -9.60
CA THR A 262 -12.51 -1.54 -9.76
C THR A 262 -13.46 -2.22 -8.76
N HIS A 263 -13.80 -1.54 -7.66
CA HIS A 263 -14.81 -1.99 -6.70
C HIS A 263 -16.23 -1.60 -7.15
N HIS A 264 -16.41 -0.36 -7.60
CA HIS A 264 -17.73 0.17 -7.95
C HIS A 264 -18.27 -0.34 -9.28
N THR A 265 -17.41 -0.77 -10.20
CA THR A 265 -17.85 -1.29 -11.51
C THR A 265 -17.25 -2.66 -11.84
N LYS A 266 -18.08 -3.47 -12.52
CA LYS A 266 -17.68 -4.76 -13.08
C LYS A 266 -17.40 -4.70 -14.57
N GLU A 267 -17.55 -3.53 -15.18
CA GLU A 267 -17.48 -3.34 -16.62
C GLU A 267 -16.10 -3.72 -17.20
N PRO A 268 -16.04 -4.34 -18.39
CA PRO A 268 -14.78 -4.77 -19.01
C PRO A 268 -13.80 -3.63 -19.32
N TRP A 269 -14.30 -2.40 -19.51
CA TRP A 269 -13.48 -1.26 -19.92
C TRP A 269 -12.36 -0.98 -18.92
N VAL A 270 -12.62 -1.05 -17.61
CA VAL A 270 -11.63 -0.74 -16.56
C VAL A 270 -10.40 -1.60 -16.70
N LEU A 271 -10.63 -2.90 -16.94
CA LEU A 271 -9.56 -3.88 -17.11
C LEU A 271 -8.83 -3.67 -18.42
N SER A 272 -9.56 -3.30 -19.48
CA SER A 272 -8.96 -2.97 -20.78
C SER A 272 -8.00 -1.79 -20.68
N GLU A 273 -8.41 -0.72 -20.01
CA GLU A 273 -7.62 0.50 -19.85
C GLU A 273 -6.35 0.25 -19.00
N ILE A 274 -6.48 -0.43 -17.85
CA ILE A 274 -5.34 -0.79 -17.00
C ILE A 274 -4.36 -1.70 -17.76
N LYS A 275 -4.89 -2.70 -18.51
CA LYS A 275 -4.06 -3.56 -19.36
C LYS A 275 -3.34 -2.75 -20.43
N GLY A 276 -4.00 -1.77 -21.04
CA GLY A 276 -3.41 -0.85 -22.02
C GLY A 276 -2.19 -0.12 -21.49
N VAL A 277 -2.30 0.49 -20.30
CA VAL A 277 -1.16 1.14 -19.63
C VAL A 277 -0.03 0.16 -19.38
N LEU A 278 -0.33 -0.97 -18.73
CA LEU A 278 0.68 -1.98 -18.39
C LEU A 278 1.42 -2.49 -19.64
N LYS A 279 0.70 -2.71 -20.74
CA LYS A 279 1.28 -3.19 -22.00
C LYS A 279 2.31 -2.22 -22.60
N ASN A 280 2.13 -0.92 -22.40
CA ASN A 280 3.04 0.10 -22.94
C ASN A 280 4.28 0.36 -22.06
N LEU A 281 4.26 -0.05 -20.78
CA LEU A 281 5.41 0.11 -19.88
C LEU A 281 6.54 -0.86 -20.24
N PHE A 282 7.76 -0.33 -20.37
CA PHE A 282 8.97 -1.07 -20.74
C PHE A 282 8.81 -1.91 -22.02
N VAL A 283 8.01 -1.44 -22.98
CA VAL A 283 7.67 -2.20 -24.20
C VAL A 283 8.88 -2.54 -25.07
N GLU A 284 9.92 -1.71 -25.03
CA GLU A 284 11.17 -1.92 -25.77
C GLU A 284 12.09 -2.98 -25.12
N SER A 285 11.78 -3.40 -23.90
CA SER A 285 12.57 -4.38 -23.16
C SER A 285 11.93 -5.76 -23.22
N GLU A 286 12.76 -6.78 -23.45
CA GLU A 286 12.33 -8.17 -23.33
C GLU A 286 12.09 -8.55 -21.86
N GLN A 287 11.22 -9.54 -21.64
CA GLN A 287 11.01 -10.08 -20.30
C GLN A 287 12.28 -10.77 -19.80
N ALA A 288 12.66 -10.50 -18.54
CA ALA A 288 13.71 -11.27 -17.89
C ALA A 288 13.31 -12.74 -17.79
N SER A 289 14.04 -13.62 -18.47
CA SER A 289 13.86 -15.07 -18.40
C SER A 289 14.60 -15.69 -17.22
N LEU A 290 15.62 -14.98 -16.70
CA LEU A 290 16.56 -15.43 -15.67
C LEU A 290 17.25 -16.76 -16.03
N THR A 291 17.40 -17.03 -17.33
CA THR A 291 18.15 -18.20 -17.81
C THR A 291 19.62 -18.14 -17.40
N LYS A 292 20.28 -19.30 -17.39
CA LYS A 292 21.71 -19.43 -17.10
C LYS A 292 22.57 -18.50 -17.98
N LEU A 293 22.17 -18.31 -19.24
CA LEU A 293 22.86 -17.43 -20.18
C LEU A 293 22.73 -15.96 -19.77
N GLN A 294 21.52 -15.50 -19.45
CA GLN A 294 21.25 -14.13 -19.02
C GLN A 294 21.98 -13.78 -17.72
N LEU A 295 22.16 -14.76 -16.83
CA LEU A 295 22.81 -14.57 -15.52
C LEU A 295 24.27 -15.04 -15.48
N SER A 296 24.92 -15.19 -16.64
CA SER A 296 26.28 -15.72 -16.74
C SER A 296 27.30 -14.87 -15.98
N PHE A 297 27.16 -13.53 -16.01
CA PHE A 297 28.01 -12.58 -15.28
C PHE A 297 27.96 -12.74 -13.74
N MET A 298 26.98 -13.45 -13.20
CA MET A 298 26.83 -13.68 -11.76
C MET A 298 27.46 -15.00 -11.28
N GLN A 299 27.80 -15.92 -12.18
CA GLN A 299 28.19 -17.29 -11.79
C GLN A 299 29.45 -17.35 -10.93
N ASP A 300 30.46 -16.54 -11.29
CA ASP A 300 31.76 -16.55 -10.60
C ASP A 300 31.65 -15.98 -9.18
N PHE A 301 30.66 -15.13 -8.93
CA PHE A 301 30.46 -14.40 -7.67
C PHE A 301 29.50 -15.09 -6.70
N LEU A 302 28.65 -16.03 -7.17
CA LEU A 302 27.74 -16.79 -6.29
C LEU A 302 28.47 -17.58 -5.20
N LYS A 303 29.71 -17.99 -5.45
CA LYS A 303 30.53 -18.73 -4.47
C LYS A 303 31.01 -17.85 -3.31
N GLN A 304 31.02 -16.54 -3.48
CA GLN A 304 31.47 -15.56 -2.49
C GLN A 304 30.33 -15.07 -1.60
N ILE A 305 29.08 -15.21 -2.05
CA ILE A 305 27.91 -14.92 -1.21
C ILE A 305 27.86 -15.93 -0.05
N PRO A 306 27.91 -15.49 1.22
CA PRO A 306 27.90 -16.39 2.37
C PRO A 306 26.73 -17.37 2.32
N GLU A 307 26.91 -18.62 2.74
CA GLU A 307 25.78 -19.54 2.86
C GLU A 307 24.72 -18.98 3.82
N LEU A 308 23.45 -19.08 3.42
CA LEU A 308 22.35 -18.82 4.36
C LEU A 308 22.39 -19.88 5.46
N VAL A 309 22.70 -19.44 6.67
CA VAL A 309 22.62 -20.24 7.89
C VAL A 309 21.29 -19.90 8.58
N ILE A 310 20.48 -20.93 8.85
CA ILE A 310 19.29 -20.78 9.69
C ILE A 310 19.75 -20.84 11.13
N GLU A 311 19.72 -19.71 11.83
CA GLU A 311 20.01 -19.65 13.26
C GLU A 311 18.71 -19.80 14.06
N GLN A 312 18.74 -20.56 15.16
CA GLN A 312 17.64 -20.55 16.13
C GLN A 312 17.60 -19.19 16.82
N ARG A 313 16.52 -18.44 16.57
CA ARG A 313 16.28 -17.13 17.17
C ARG A 313 14.87 -17.08 17.78
N GLU A 314 14.68 -16.14 18.69
CA GLU A 314 13.38 -15.94 19.34
C GLU A 314 12.45 -15.19 18.37
N ILE A 315 11.41 -15.89 17.87
CA ILE A 315 10.47 -15.40 16.83
C ILE A 315 9.99 -13.97 17.11
N GLN A 316 9.60 -13.70 18.35
CA GLN A 316 9.08 -12.38 18.74
C GLN A 316 10.12 -11.27 18.54
N LYS A 317 11.39 -11.52 18.88
CA LYS A 317 12.47 -10.52 18.75
C LYS A 317 12.78 -10.21 17.29
N GLU A 318 12.82 -11.21 16.42
CA GLU A 318 13.09 -10.99 14.99
C GLU A 318 11.92 -10.30 14.30
N ARG A 319 10.67 -10.64 14.63
CA ARG A 319 9.48 -9.91 14.17
C ARG A 319 9.53 -8.44 14.60
N GLU A 320 9.83 -8.15 15.86
CA GLU A 320 9.98 -6.78 16.34
C GLU A 320 11.10 -6.02 15.62
N LYS A 321 12.24 -6.66 15.40
CA LYS A 321 13.39 -6.07 14.68
C LYS A 321 13.02 -5.77 13.23
N HIS A 322 12.37 -6.71 12.55
CA HIS A 322 11.88 -6.53 11.19
C HIS A 322 10.89 -5.36 11.10
N ASN A 323 9.89 -5.32 11.99
CA ASN A 323 8.90 -4.26 12.02
C ASN A 323 9.50 -2.89 12.33
N LYS A 324 10.48 -2.81 13.23
CA LYS A 324 11.22 -1.56 13.51
C LYS A 324 11.97 -1.08 12.27
N LYS A 325 12.59 -1.98 11.51
CA LYS A 325 13.24 -1.64 10.23
C LYS A 325 12.24 -1.11 9.20
N LEU A 326 11.05 -1.70 9.12
CA LEU A 326 9.97 -1.19 8.26
C LEU A 326 9.52 0.22 8.69
N ASP A 327 9.37 0.45 10.00
CA ASP A 327 9.01 1.76 10.55
C ASP A 327 10.07 2.83 10.21
N GLU A 328 11.35 2.50 10.27
CA GLU A 328 12.45 3.39 9.88
C GLU A 328 12.50 3.69 8.38
N LEU A 329 12.13 2.73 7.53
CA LEU A 329 12.05 2.92 6.09
C LEU A 329 10.87 3.82 5.70
N GLU A 330 9.70 3.63 6.32
CA GLU A 330 8.53 4.49 6.08
C GLU A 330 8.83 5.94 6.45
N ARG A 331 9.53 6.19 7.57
CA ARG A 331 9.90 7.56 7.98
C ARG A 331 10.86 8.25 7.00
N ARG A 332 11.72 7.50 6.31
CA ARG A 332 12.68 8.06 5.35
C ARG A 332 12.05 8.40 4.00
N ASN A 333 11.05 7.62 3.56
CA ASN A 333 10.38 7.84 2.28
C ASN A 333 9.48 9.09 2.24
N GLU A 334 9.18 9.71 3.39
CA GLU A 334 8.43 10.98 3.45
C GLU A 334 9.28 12.20 3.02
N GLU A 335 10.60 12.04 2.85
CA GLU A 335 11.52 13.09 2.40
C GLU A 335 12.01 12.84 0.96
N LYS A 336 11.38 13.54 0.00
CA LYS A 336 11.78 13.77 -1.41
C LYS A 336 12.06 12.55 -2.30
N THR A 337 11.33 12.51 -3.42
CA THR A 337 11.80 11.87 -4.66
C THR A 337 11.89 12.95 -5.72
N GLU A 338 13.07 13.17 -6.30
CA GLU A 338 13.20 13.94 -7.54
C GLU A 338 12.58 13.14 -8.70
N ASP A 339 11.78 13.81 -9.52
CA ASP A 339 11.07 13.22 -10.66
C ASP A 339 12.05 12.87 -11.79
N LEU A 340 12.64 11.68 -11.72
CA LEU A 340 13.24 11.03 -12.88
C LEU A 340 12.16 10.18 -13.58
N GLU A 341 12.00 10.37 -14.89
CA GLU A 341 11.00 9.68 -15.72
C GLU A 341 11.06 8.14 -15.60
N VAL A 342 12.27 7.60 -15.45
CA VAL A 342 12.49 6.15 -15.23
C VAL A 342 11.88 5.71 -13.89
N LEU A 343 12.06 6.47 -12.81
CA LEU A 343 11.45 6.16 -11.51
C LEU A 343 9.92 6.23 -11.58
N ALA A 344 9.37 7.18 -12.34
CA ALA A 344 7.94 7.25 -12.59
C ALA A 344 7.45 5.98 -13.29
N ASN A 345 8.10 5.53 -14.37
CA ASN A 345 7.72 4.30 -15.09
C ASN A 345 7.82 3.03 -14.23
N ILE A 346 8.84 2.93 -13.36
CA ILE A 346 8.96 1.85 -12.37
C ILE A 346 7.75 1.86 -11.42
N ASN A 347 7.41 3.02 -10.88
CA ASN A 347 6.26 3.19 -10.00
C ASN A 347 4.94 2.88 -10.71
N LYS A 348 4.78 3.29 -11.98
CA LYS A 348 3.60 2.96 -12.80
C LYS A 348 3.45 1.45 -12.96
N ALA A 349 4.56 0.74 -13.25
CA ALA A 349 4.54 -0.72 -13.39
C ALA A 349 4.13 -1.39 -12.08
N PHE A 350 4.72 -0.97 -10.96
CA PHE A 350 4.41 -1.52 -9.65
C PHE A 350 2.95 -1.27 -9.23
N LYS A 351 2.44 -0.04 -9.41
CA LYS A 351 1.05 0.29 -9.10
C LYS A 351 0.06 -0.43 -10.01
N GLY A 352 0.35 -0.52 -11.30
CA GLY A 352 -0.49 -1.27 -12.23
C GLY A 352 -0.56 -2.77 -11.89
N MET A 353 0.58 -3.41 -11.56
CA MET A 353 0.59 -4.80 -11.09
C MET A 353 -0.19 -5.00 -9.79
N GLU A 354 -0.09 -4.05 -8.85
CA GLU A 354 -0.88 -4.09 -7.62
C GLU A 354 -2.37 -4.03 -7.93
N ILE A 355 -2.80 -3.15 -8.83
CA ILE A 355 -4.22 -3.02 -9.18
C ILE A 355 -4.74 -4.29 -9.86
N THR A 356 -4.00 -4.88 -10.81
CA THR A 356 -4.43 -6.15 -11.45
C THR A 356 -4.53 -7.28 -10.43
N GLY A 357 -3.58 -7.40 -9.51
CA GLY A 357 -3.64 -8.38 -8.44
C GLY A 357 -4.79 -8.16 -7.46
N GLN A 358 -5.15 -6.91 -7.19
CA GLN A 358 -6.35 -6.60 -6.38
C GLN A 358 -7.63 -6.99 -7.11
N VAL A 359 -7.72 -6.75 -8.41
CA VAL A 359 -8.86 -7.21 -9.22
C VAL A 359 -9.00 -8.73 -9.15
N ILE A 360 -7.89 -9.47 -9.30
CA ILE A 360 -7.89 -10.93 -9.21
C ILE A 360 -8.41 -11.38 -7.85
N ARG A 361 -7.82 -10.89 -6.76
CA ARG A 361 -8.25 -11.22 -5.38
C ARG A 361 -9.73 -10.92 -5.16
N ASN A 362 -10.19 -9.77 -5.63
CA ASN A 362 -11.53 -9.30 -5.34
C ASN A 362 -12.62 -9.91 -6.21
N ARG A 363 -12.27 -10.41 -7.40
CA ARG A 363 -13.23 -10.87 -8.39
C ARG A 363 -12.95 -12.27 -8.91
N HIS A 364 -12.08 -13.05 -8.26
CA HIS A 364 -11.73 -14.41 -8.67
C HIS A 364 -12.96 -15.31 -8.89
N ALA A 365 -14.01 -15.18 -8.07
CA ALA A 365 -15.25 -15.96 -8.19
C ALA A 365 -16.20 -15.48 -9.31
N THR A 366 -15.99 -14.28 -9.87
CA THR A 366 -16.91 -13.67 -10.86
C THR A 366 -16.25 -13.38 -12.20
N LEU A 367 -14.92 -13.35 -12.27
CA LEU A 367 -14.17 -13.25 -13.51
C LEU A 367 -14.08 -14.61 -14.18
N LYS A 368 -14.13 -14.60 -15.52
CA LYS A 368 -13.82 -15.79 -16.31
C LYS A 368 -12.34 -16.14 -16.14
N ARG A 369 -12.03 -17.44 -16.19
CA ARG A 369 -10.66 -17.99 -16.09
C ARG A 369 -9.67 -17.24 -16.99
N ASP A 370 -10.03 -17.02 -18.25
CA ASP A 370 -9.17 -16.33 -19.22
C ASP A 370 -8.86 -14.87 -18.82
N ALA A 371 -9.83 -14.17 -18.23
CA ALA A 371 -9.61 -12.80 -17.75
C ALA A 371 -8.64 -12.77 -16.56
N ILE A 372 -8.71 -13.75 -15.66
CA ILE A 372 -7.76 -13.89 -14.55
C ILE A 372 -6.36 -14.20 -15.09
N TYR A 373 -6.27 -15.13 -16.06
CA TYR A 373 -5.02 -15.46 -16.74
C TYR A 373 -4.38 -14.22 -17.39
N GLU A 374 -5.14 -13.47 -18.19
CA GLU A 374 -4.64 -12.25 -18.84
C GLU A 374 -4.14 -11.21 -17.83
N LEU A 375 -4.87 -10.98 -16.73
CA LEU A 375 -4.46 -10.01 -15.71
C LEU A 375 -3.18 -10.45 -14.99
N ALA A 376 -3.09 -11.73 -14.62
CA ALA A 376 -1.92 -12.29 -13.94
C ALA A 376 -0.70 -12.28 -14.85
N GLN A 377 -0.86 -12.72 -16.10
CA GLN A 377 0.20 -12.78 -17.10
C GLN A 377 0.68 -11.38 -17.48
N GLN A 378 -0.22 -10.43 -17.72
CA GLN A 378 0.16 -9.05 -18.06
C GLN A 378 0.88 -8.37 -16.88
N GLY A 379 0.44 -8.63 -15.64
CA GLY A 379 1.10 -8.15 -14.44
C GLY A 379 2.53 -8.70 -14.32
N ALA A 380 2.69 -10.03 -14.38
CA ALA A 380 4.00 -10.68 -14.33
C ALA A 380 4.93 -10.20 -15.45
N SER A 381 4.44 -10.19 -16.70
CA SER A 381 5.18 -9.75 -17.88
C SER A 381 5.68 -8.32 -17.74
N THR A 382 4.86 -7.40 -17.21
CA THR A 382 5.27 -6.00 -17.02
C THR A 382 6.40 -5.87 -16.00
N GLY A 383 6.30 -6.58 -14.87
CA GLY A 383 7.39 -6.61 -13.89
C GLY A 383 8.67 -7.27 -14.44
N LEU A 384 8.55 -8.31 -15.26
CA LEU A 384 9.69 -8.96 -15.89
C LEU A 384 10.32 -8.13 -17.01
N ARG A 385 9.57 -7.30 -17.74
CA ARG A 385 10.13 -6.32 -18.69
C ARG A 385 10.92 -5.23 -17.96
N PHE A 386 10.42 -4.74 -16.83
CA PHE A 386 11.21 -3.88 -15.95
C PHE A 386 12.50 -4.56 -15.50
N LEU A 387 12.43 -5.82 -15.07
CA LEU A 387 13.63 -6.56 -14.65
C LEU A 387 14.60 -6.76 -15.82
N GLY A 388 14.10 -7.04 -17.02
CA GLY A 388 14.91 -7.16 -18.23
C GLY A 388 15.61 -5.85 -18.59
N TYR A 389 14.88 -4.74 -18.54
CA TYR A 389 15.43 -3.39 -18.66
C TYR A 389 16.54 -3.13 -17.64
N PHE A 390 16.28 -3.44 -16.36
CA PHE A 390 17.24 -3.24 -15.28
C PHE A 390 18.52 -4.06 -15.47
N ILE A 391 18.41 -5.34 -15.84
CA ILE A 391 19.58 -6.19 -16.10
C ILE A 391 20.40 -5.63 -17.27
N LYS A 392 19.73 -5.23 -18.36
CA LYS A 392 20.39 -4.68 -19.54
C LYS A 392 21.15 -3.38 -19.23
N ILE A 393 20.49 -2.40 -18.61
CA ILE A 393 21.14 -1.12 -18.30
C ILE A 393 22.26 -1.29 -17.26
N SER A 394 22.10 -2.23 -16.33
CA SER A 394 23.14 -2.53 -15.34
C SER A 394 24.37 -3.17 -15.98
N ASP A 395 24.20 -4.01 -17.00
CA ASP A 395 25.31 -4.62 -17.74
C ASP A 395 26.01 -3.57 -18.62
N GLU A 396 25.24 -2.70 -19.30
CA GLU A 396 25.77 -1.59 -20.09
C GLU A 396 26.58 -0.59 -19.24
N ALA A 397 26.10 -0.29 -18.02
CA ALA A 397 26.75 0.64 -17.09
C ALA A 397 27.70 -0.05 -16.08
N LYS A 398 28.06 -1.31 -16.32
CA LYS A 398 28.79 -2.15 -15.35
C LYS A 398 30.09 -1.49 -14.88
N ASN A 399 30.88 -0.99 -15.82
CA ASN A 399 32.19 -0.40 -15.50
C ASN A 399 32.04 0.91 -14.73
N GLU A 400 31.09 1.77 -15.11
CA GLU A 400 30.84 3.03 -14.38
C GLU A 400 30.35 2.77 -12.95
N ILE A 401 29.45 1.80 -12.76
CA ILE A 401 28.93 1.46 -11.43
C ILE A 401 30.04 0.89 -10.55
N ILE A 402 30.87 -0.02 -11.07
CA ILE A 402 32.00 -0.57 -10.32
C ILE A 402 32.98 0.54 -9.94
N GLN A 403 33.30 1.47 -10.85
CA GLN A 403 34.17 2.60 -10.55
C GLN A 403 33.57 3.53 -9.48
N LEU A 404 32.26 3.77 -9.52
CA LEU A 404 31.57 4.57 -8.51
C LEU A 404 31.66 3.90 -7.13
N ILE A 405 31.36 2.60 -7.04
CA ILE A 405 31.48 1.84 -5.79
C ILE A 405 32.93 1.84 -5.29
N ALA A 406 33.89 1.60 -6.17
CA ALA A 406 35.31 1.62 -5.83
C ALA A 406 35.74 2.98 -5.26
N SER A 407 35.26 4.09 -5.85
CA SER A 407 35.58 5.43 -5.36
C SER A 407 35.04 5.70 -3.96
N HIS A 408 33.84 5.19 -3.63
CA HIS A 408 33.29 5.26 -2.28
C HIS A 408 34.04 4.36 -1.29
N LEU A 409 34.46 3.16 -1.69
CA LEU A 409 35.24 2.26 -0.83
C LEU A 409 36.65 2.80 -0.55
N ALA A 410 37.22 3.56 -1.49
CA ALA A 410 38.52 4.20 -1.33
C ALA A 410 38.54 5.34 -0.29
N GLU A 411 37.37 5.78 0.19
CA GLU A 411 37.26 6.76 1.29
C GLU A 411 37.52 6.12 2.67
N GLU A 412 37.56 4.79 2.78
CA GLU A 412 37.91 4.07 4.01
C GLU A 412 39.44 3.87 4.15
N PRO A 413 40.04 4.24 5.30
CA PRO A 413 41.47 3.99 5.53
C PRO A 413 41.75 2.49 5.67
N ASP A 414 42.88 2.03 5.10
CA ASP A 414 43.46 0.67 5.19
C ASP A 414 43.03 -0.40 4.17
N VAL A 415 42.48 -0.05 2.99
CA VAL A 415 42.18 -1.02 1.91
C VAL A 415 43.09 -0.80 0.70
N THR A 416 43.67 -1.87 0.12
CA THR A 416 44.51 -1.75 -1.09
C THR A 416 43.68 -1.55 -2.36
N ASP A 417 44.23 -0.90 -3.39
CA ASP A 417 43.55 -0.69 -4.70
C ASP A 417 43.03 -2.00 -5.32
N LYS A 418 43.71 -3.12 -5.08
CA LYS A 418 43.30 -4.44 -5.57
C LYS A 418 42.07 -4.96 -4.82
N GLU A 419 42.07 -4.84 -3.49
CA GLU A 419 40.94 -5.23 -2.63
C GLU A 419 39.72 -4.34 -2.87
N ILE A 420 39.92 -3.03 -3.08
CA ILE A 420 38.84 -2.09 -3.45
C ILE A 420 38.14 -2.54 -4.72
N LYS A 421 38.90 -2.93 -5.75
CA LYS A 421 38.33 -3.38 -7.02
C LYS A 421 37.55 -4.70 -6.87
N GLU A 422 38.12 -5.67 -6.15
CA GLU A 422 37.45 -6.96 -5.87
C GLU A 422 36.13 -6.73 -5.10
N HIS A 423 36.14 -5.90 -4.05
CA HIS A 423 34.94 -5.57 -3.28
C HIS A 423 33.90 -4.77 -4.08
N ALA A 424 34.33 -3.90 -4.99
CA ALA A 424 33.42 -3.16 -5.86
C ALA A 424 32.70 -4.08 -6.86
N GLU A 425 33.41 -5.05 -7.43
CA GLU A 425 32.83 -6.08 -8.30
C GLU A 425 31.84 -6.97 -7.52
N GLU A 426 32.19 -7.38 -6.30
CA GLU A 426 31.30 -8.12 -5.39
C GLU A 426 30.02 -7.33 -5.06
N ALA A 427 30.17 -6.08 -4.64
CA ALA A 427 29.07 -5.19 -4.30
C ALA A 427 28.13 -4.95 -5.49
N TYR A 428 28.68 -4.79 -6.70
CA TYR A 428 27.90 -4.70 -7.94
C TYR A 428 27.04 -5.95 -8.13
N VAL A 429 27.61 -7.16 -8.05
CA VAL A 429 26.82 -8.39 -8.23
C VAL A 429 25.79 -8.57 -7.13
N HIS A 430 26.13 -8.23 -5.88
CA HIS A 430 25.17 -8.22 -4.77
C HIS A 430 24.00 -7.27 -5.02
N LEU A 431 24.25 -6.08 -5.58
CA LEU A 431 23.20 -5.13 -5.96
C LEU A 431 22.26 -5.76 -6.98
N ILE A 432 22.79 -6.31 -8.06
CA ILE A 432 21.98 -6.94 -9.12
C ILE A 432 21.18 -8.12 -8.58
N PHE A 433 21.81 -8.99 -7.79
CA PHE A 433 21.15 -10.10 -7.12
C PHE A 433 19.96 -9.63 -6.26
N ASN A 434 20.17 -8.59 -5.45
CA ASN A 434 19.15 -8.04 -4.58
C ASN A 434 17.97 -7.45 -5.37
N VAL A 435 18.23 -6.79 -6.50
CA VAL A 435 17.16 -6.25 -7.35
C VAL A 435 16.38 -7.37 -8.05
N ILE A 436 17.04 -8.42 -8.56
CA ILE A 436 16.36 -9.59 -9.14
C ILE A 436 15.43 -10.21 -8.09
N ASN A 437 15.97 -10.51 -6.92
CA ASN A 437 15.24 -11.13 -5.83
C ASN A 437 14.07 -10.24 -5.33
N ALA A 438 14.30 -8.94 -5.17
CA ALA A 438 13.26 -7.97 -4.82
C ALA A 438 12.17 -7.88 -5.89
N SER A 439 12.54 -7.92 -7.18
CA SER A 439 11.60 -7.87 -8.30
C SER A 439 10.70 -9.10 -8.34
N ILE A 440 11.27 -10.31 -8.19
CA ILE A 440 10.49 -11.55 -8.12
C ILE A 440 9.48 -11.50 -6.95
N ARG A 441 9.91 -11.09 -5.76
CA ARG A 441 9.01 -10.90 -4.61
C ARG A 441 7.97 -9.83 -4.85
N LYS A 442 8.35 -8.70 -5.46
CA LYS A 442 7.43 -7.60 -5.75
C LYS A 442 6.35 -8.03 -6.73
N ILE A 443 6.71 -8.72 -7.80
CA ILE A 443 5.76 -9.29 -8.77
C ILE A 443 4.81 -10.23 -8.05
N SER A 444 5.36 -11.22 -7.33
CA SER A 444 4.60 -12.27 -6.63
C SER A 444 3.59 -11.69 -5.63
N SER A 445 4.03 -10.77 -4.78
CA SER A 445 3.17 -10.11 -3.78
C SER A 445 2.13 -9.17 -4.39
N SER A 446 2.41 -8.60 -5.57
CA SER A 446 1.49 -7.68 -6.25
C SER A 446 0.37 -8.45 -6.92
N ILE A 447 0.70 -9.47 -7.73
CA ILE A 447 -0.30 -10.17 -8.55
C ILE A 447 -0.91 -11.40 -7.87
N GLY A 448 -0.23 -11.98 -6.87
CA GLY A 448 -0.55 -13.28 -6.30
C GLY A 448 -1.88 -13.34 -5.54
N SER A 449 -2.48 -14.53 -5.53
CA SER A 449 -3.66 -14.89 -4.75
C SER A 449 -3.69 -16.40 -4.54
N LYS A 450 -4.30 -16.85 -3.44
CA LYS A 450 -4.45 -18.29 -3.15
C LYS A 450 -5.47 -18.93 -4.10
N GLU A 451 -6.51 -18.17 -4.44
CA GLU A 451 -7.66 -18.60 -5.21
C GLU A 451 -7.31 -18.80 -6.69
N ALA A 452 -6.29 -18.09 -7.20
CA ALA A 452 -5.83 -18.22 -8.59
C ALA A 452 -4.54 -19.08 -8.74
N LEU A 453 -4.19 -19.93 -7.76
CA LEU A 453 -2.96 -20.75 -7.84
C LEU A 453 -2.86 -21.58 -9.13
N GLU A 454 -3.97 -22.15 -9.59
CA GLU A 454 -4.00 -22.90 -10.86
C GLU A 454 -3.61 -22.04 -12.08
N ILE A 455 -3.89 -20.74 -12.05
CA ILE A 455 -3.54 -19.81 -13.13
C ILE A 455 -2.04 -19.57 -13.16
N TYR A 456 -1.39 -19.40 -12.00
CA TYR A 456 0.06 -19.20 -11.98
C TYR A 456 0.82 -20.47 -12.38
N VAL A 457 0.29 -21.66 -12.07
CA VAL A 457 0.81 -22.94 -12.60
C VAL A 457 0.67 -22.99 -14.12
N GLN A 458 -0.49 -22.58 -14.65
CA GLN A 458 -0.72 -22.52 -16.10
C GLN A 458 0.25 -21.53 -16.79
N ILE A 459 0.48 -20.35 -16.19
CA ILE A 459 1.43 -19.35 -16.71
C ILE A 459 2.86 -19.91 -16.71
N GLU A 460 3.30 -20.53 -15.61
CA GLU A 460 4.62 -21.17 -15.52
C GLU A 460 4.85 -22.18 -16.66
N ASN A 461 3.86 -23.05 -16.90
CA ASN A 461 3.96 -24.08 -17.94
C ASN A 461 3.96 -23.51 -19.36
N ASN A 462 3.27 -22.38 -19.59
CA ASN A 462 3.18 -21.75 -20.92
C ASN A 462 4.42 -20.92 -21.26
N GLU A 463 4.97 -20.20 -20.29
CA GLU A 463 6.10 -19.29 -20.49
C GLU A 463 7.46 -20.01 -20.34
N ASP A 464 7.49 -21.14 -19.62
CA ASP A 464 8.64 -22.06 -19.47
C ASP A 464 9.99 -21.35 -19.22
N SER A 465 10.03 -20.52 -18.17
CA SER A 465 11.24 -19.80 -17.79
C SER A 465 11.56 -19.91 -16.29
N PRO A 466 12.85 -19.83 -15.89
CA PRO A 466 13.24 -19.73 -14.49
C PRO A 466 12.56 -18.59 -13.74
N ALA A 467 12.34 -17.45 -14.40
CA ALA A 467 11.65 -16.31 -13.80
C ALA A 467 10.20 -16.65 -13.39
N TYR A 468 9.41 -17.25 -14.29
CA TYR A 468 8.04 -17.65 -13.98
C TYR A 468 7.98 -18.79 -12.96
N THR A 469 8.95 -19.70 -12.99
CA THR A 469 9.10 -20.77 -11.99
C THR A 469 9.28 -20.18 -10.58
N LEU A 470 10.19 -19.20 -10.43
CA LEU A 470 10.42 -18.51 -9.16
C LEU A 470 9.21 -17.69 -8.71
N ILE A 471 8.54 -16.98 -9.62
CA ILE A 471 7.31 -16.21 -9.32
C ILE A 471 6.22 -17.15 -8.79
N ARG A 472 5.95 -18.27 -9.47
CA ARG A 472 4.94 -19.24 -9.04
C ARG A 472 5.26 -19.77 -7.65
N GLN A 473 6.51 -20.18 -7.40
CA GLN A 473 6.91 -20.73 -6.10
C GLN A 473 6.81 -19.68 -4.97
N ALA A 474 7.18 -18.43 -5.26
CA ALA A 474 7.03 -17.32 -4.32
C ALA A 474 5.56 -17.01 -4.01
N ILE A 475 4.67 -17.03 -5.02
CA ILE A 475 3.22 -16.89 -4.82
C ILE A 475 2.67 -18.03 -3.95
N GLU A 476 3.03 -19.27 -4.25
CA GLU A 476 2.57 -20.43 -3.47
C GLU A 476 2.96 -20.28 -1.99
N LEU A 477 4.24 -20.02 -1.70
CA LEU A 477 4.72 -19.87 -0.31
C LEU A 477 4.02 -18.70 0.40
N GLN A 478 3.89 -17.55 -0.26
CA GLN A 478 3.33 -16.34 0.34
C GLN A 478 1.83 -16.47 0.63
N PHE A 479 1.06 -17.04 -0.30
CA PHE A 479 -0.40 -17.02 -0.23
C PHE A 479 -1.02 -18.31 0.34
N THR A 480 -0.32 -19.45 0.28
CA THR A 480 -0.76 -20.67 1.00
C THR A 480 -0.28 -20.68 2.45
N ARG A 481 0.85 -20.02 2.74
CA ARG A 481 1.54 -20.06 4.04
C ARG A 481 1.86 -21.48 4.52
N GLN A 482 2.06 -22.39 3.57
CA GLN A 482 2.43 -23.77 3.82
C GLN A 482 3.70 -24.12 3.05
N ILE A 483 4.59 -24.86 3.70
CA ILE A 483 5.80 -25.36 3.05
C ILE A 483 5.46 -26.69 2.39
N ASN A 484 5.21 -26.64 1.08
CA ASN A 484 5.03 -27.83 0.27
C ASN A 484 6.38 -28.33 -0.26
N ILE A 485 7.00 -29.29 0.43
CA ILE A 485 8.32 -29.85 0.08
C ILE A 485 8.32 -30.44 -1.33
N GLU A 486 7.24 -31.09 -1.75
CA GLU A 486 7.15 -31.67 -3.09
C GLU A 486 7.18 -30.58 -4.17
N SER A 487 6.47 -29.47 -3.96
CA SER A 487 6.48 -28.33 -4.88
C SER A 487 7.86 -27.65 -4.95
N ILE A 488 8.51 -27.48 -3.79
CA ILE A 488 9.86 -26.92 -3.71
C ILE A 488 10.86 -27.84 -4.43
N SER A 489 10.78 -29.15 -4.21
CA SER A 489 11.65 -30.14 -4.87
C SER A 489 11.50 -30.09 -6.39
N LYS A 490 10.27 -30.04 -6.91
CA LYS A 490 10.02 -29.87 -8.36
C LYS A 490 10.62 -28.58 -8.89
N THR A 491 10.57 -27.51 -8.10
CA THR A 491 11.18 -26.22 -8.46
C THR A 491 12.70 -26.30 -8.47
N VAL A 492 13.32 -26.99 -7.51
CA VAL A 492 14.76 -27.27 -7.50
C VAL A 492 15.16 -28.05 -8.74
N ASP A 493 14.42 -29.08 -9.11
CA ASP A 493 14.70 -29.90 -10.29
C ASP A 493 14.63 -29.08 -11.59
N LYS A 494 13.61 -28.24 -11.75
CA LYS A 494 13.49 -27.31 -12.89
C LYS A 494 14.65 -26.31 -12.95
N LEU A 495 15.17 -25.88 -11.80
CA LEU A 495 16.22 -24.88 -11.68
C LEU A 495 17.63 -25.46 -11.51
N ALA A 496 17.80 -26.79 -11.58
CA ALA A 496 19.04 -27.49 -11.22
C ALA A 496 20.29 -26.94 -11.94
N ASN A 497 20.14 -26.50 -13.19
CA ASN A 497 21.23 -25.96 -14.00
C ASN A 497 21.47 -24.45 -13.81
N ASN A 498 20.80 -23.81 -12.85
CA ASN A 498 20.81 -22.37 -12.63
C ASN A 498 21.13 -22.01 -11.17
N PRO A 499 22.41 -21.94 -10.79
CA PRO A 499 22.83 -21.68 -9.41
C PRO A 499 22.28 -20.36 -8.83
N THR A 500 22.17 -19.31 -9.65
CA THR A 500 21.62 -18.01 -9.22
C THR A 500 20.16 -18.16 -8.82
N CYS A 501 19.35 -18.85 -9.64
CA CYS A 501 17.94 -19.06 -9.35
C CYS A 501 17.72 -20.00 -8.16
N LEU A 502 18.55 -21.04 -8.01
CA LEU A 502 18.52 -21.89 -6.81
C LEU A 502 18.83 -21.09 -5.54
N ARG A 503 19.76 -20.13 -5.61
CA ARG A 503 20.06 -19.25 -4.49
C ARG A 503 18.89 -18.32 -4.15
N ILE A 504 18.25 -17.74 -5.17
CA ILE A 504 17.03 -16.92 -4.99
C ILE A 504 15.91 -17.76 -4.37
N LEU A 505 15.70 -18.99 -4.85
CA LEU A 505 14.74 -19.93 -4.27
C LEU A 505 15.04 -20.19 -2.79
N LYS A 506 16.31 -20.45 -2.44
CA LYS A 506 16.71 -20.66 -1.04
C LYS A 506 16.37 -19.45 -0.18
N GLU A 507 16.60 -18.23 -0.65
CA GLU A 507 16.22 -17.01 0.08
C GLU A 507 14.71 -16.84 0.22
N ILE A 508 13.94 -17.12 -0.83
CA ILE A 508 12.47 -17.09 -0.76
C ILE A 508 11.97 -18.09 0.28
N VAL A 509 12.50 -19.31 0.31
CA VAL A 509 12.12 -20.36 1.27
C VAL A 509 12.52 -19.97 2.69
N VAL A 510 13.78 -19.56 2.92
CA VAL A 510 14.28 -19.16 4.26
C VAL A 510 13.44 -18.01 4.84
N GLN A 511 13.01 -17.06 4.03
CA GLN A 511 12.14 -15.97 4.47
C GLN A 511 10.71 -16.40 4.83
N HIS A 512 10.26 -17.57 4.34
CA HIS A 512 8.92 -18.12 4.60
C HIS A 512 8.88 -19.19 5.68
N ILE A 513 10.03 -19.73 6.10
CA ILE A 513 10.11 -20.63 7.24
C ILE A 513 9.84 -19.78 8.50
N PRO A 514 8.77 -20.06 9.27
CA PRO A 514 8.68 -19.54 10.63
C PRO A 514 9.91 -20.05 11.38
N GLU A 515 10.62 -19.18 12.09
CA GLU A 515 11.89 -19.53 12.78
C GLU A 515 11.75 -20.68 13.81
N SER A 516 10.56 -21.27 13.99
CA SER A 516 10.28 -22.48 14.77
C SER A 516 10.54 -23.82 14.06
N VAL A 517 10.70 -23.89 12.72
CA VAL A 517 10.95 -25.19 12.07
C VAL A 517 12.44 -25.50 12.01
N SER A 518 13.01 -25.78 13.18
CA SER A 518 14.38 -26.24 13.34
C SER A 518 14.49 -27.73 13.00
N SER A 519 14.54 -28.05 11.70
CA SER A 519 15.28 -29.19 11.13
C SER A 519 15.01 -29.26 9.63
N PHE A 520 15.88 -28.68 8.80
CA PHE A 520 15.99 -28.99 7.38
C PHE A 520 17.45 -28.98 6.95
#